data_AF-L8J6K3-F1
#
_entry.id   AF-L8J6K3-F1
#
_cell.length_a   1.000
_cell.length_b   1.000
_cell.length_c   1.000
_cell.angle_alpha   90.00
_cell.angle_beta   90.00
_cell.angle_gamma   90.00
#
_symmetry.space_group_name_H-M   'P 1'
#
loop_
_entity.id
_entity.type
_entity.pdbx_description
1 polymer ?
#
loop_
_entity_poly.entity_id
_entity_poly.type
_entity_poly.pdbx_seq_one_letter_code
_entity_poly.pdbx_strand_id
1 'polypeptide(L)'
;MDNKNDWVTHWFTDIWRKADGRLLAEYAADPFNFHLPGGRTHTLSHSEYLNFISIWCQRFKNVRFSVKDVINDGEKTVALYQCTATYNGGWARIPARKQDVHMTGMVMFRKKNGMISDCWLEDSSFDVYQQLTKYLD
;
A
#
# COMPACT_ATOMS: atom_id res chain seq x y z
N MET A 1 16.18 15.47 15.15
CA MET A 1 16.43 14.05 15.42
C MET A 1 16.02 13.34 14.15
N ASP A 2 16.96 12.76 13.41
CA ASP A 2 16.63 11.95 12.23
C ASP A 2 15.70 10.84 12.68
N ASN A 3 14.45 10.94 12.25
CA ASN A 3 13.47 9.92 12.56
C ASN A 3 13.76 8.78 11.58
N LYS A 4 14.39 7.70 12.07
CA LYS A 4 14.82 6.51 11.31
C LYS A 4 13.73 5.92 10.39
N ASN A 5 12.48 6.36 10.54
CA ASN A 5 11.31 5.91 9.80
C ASN A 5 10.76 6.93 8.78
N ASP A 6 11.46 8.04 8.49
CA ASP A 6 10.97 9.06 7.56
C ASP A 6 10.67 8.47 6.16
N TRP A 7 11.46 7.48 5.73
CA TRP A 7 11.21 6.75 4.49
C TRP A 7 9.88 5.97 4.50
N VAL A 8 9.43 5.47 5.67
CA VAL A 8 8.13 4.79 5.80
C VAL A 8 7.01 5.79 5.61
N THR A 9 7.14 6.99 6.18
CA THR A 9 6.19 8.07 5.94
C THR A 9 6.14 8.40 4.45
N HIS A 10 7.29 8.63 3.80
CA HIS A 10 7.38 8.89 2.35
C HIS A 10 6.81 7.78 1.49
N TRP A 11 6.95 6.51 1.91
CA TRP A 11 6.33 5.38 1.23
C TRP A 11 4.81 5.54 1.12
N PHE A 12 4.13 5.93 2.21
CA PHE A 12 2.69 6.14 2.21
C PHE A 12 2.26 7.50 1.63
N THR A 13 3.01 8.57 1.89
CA THR A 13 2.61 9.94 1.53
C THR A 13 3.02 10.39 0.15
N ASP A 14 4.06 9.80 -0.43
CA ASP A 14 4.65 10.25 -1.69
C ASP A 14 4.64 9.14 -2.74
N ILE A 15 5.11 7.93 -2.42
CA ILE A 15 5.05 6.81 -3.38
C ILE A 15 3.59 6.39 -3.60
N TRP A 16 2.86 6.03 -2.55
CA TRP A 16 1.46 5.59 -2.70
C TRP A 16 0.50 6.70 -3.12
N ARG A 17 0.71 7.93 -2.66
CA ARG A 17 -0.19 9.04 -2.98
C ARG A 17 0.10 9.66 -4.34
N LYS A 18 1.36 9.82 -4.74
CA LYS A 18 1.76 10.56 -5.96
C LYS A 18 2.28 9.67 -7.08
N ALA A 19 2.42 8.35 -6.84
CA ALA A 19 3.11 7.45 -7.75
C ALA A 19 4.52 7.96 -8.09
N ASP A 20 5.26 8.45 -7.07
CA ASP A 20 6.59 9.01 -7.25
C ASP A 20 7.63 7.91 -7.48
N GLY A 21 7.97 7.68 -8.75
CA GLY A 21 8.97 6.68 -9.13
C GLY A 21 10.40 7.02 -8.73
N ARG A 22 10.73 8.29 -8.48
CA ARG A 22 12.09 8.68 -8.06
C ARG A 22 12.35 8.22 -6.64
N LEU A 23 11.41 8.51 -5.74
CA LEU A 23 11.48 8.04 -4.35
C LEU A 23 11.41 6.51 -4.25
N LEU A 24 10.63 5.86 -5.12
CA LEU A 24 10.65 4.40 -5.19
C LEU A 24 12.04 3.86 -5.54
N ALA A 25 12.73 4.48 -6.50
CA ALA A 25 14.08 4.11 -6.90
C ALA A 25 15.15 4.38 -5.83
N GLU A 26 14.91 5.33 -4.92
CA GLU A 26 15.78 5.57 -3.78
C GLU A 26 15.65 4.50 -2.69
N TYR A 27 14.48 3.87 -2.55
CA TYR A 27 14.20 2.95 -1.43
C TYR A 27 14.13 1.48 -1.82
N ALA A 28 13.76 1.13 -3.05
CA ALA A 28 13.48 -0.24 -3.46
C ALA A 28 14.39 -0.73 -4.59
N ALA A 29 14.76 -2.00 -4.53
CA ALA A 29 15.43 -2.67 -5.63
C ALA A 29 14.53 -2.70 -6.87
N ASP A 30 15.14 -2.73 -8.05
CA ASP A 30 14.44 -2.92 -9.33
C ASP A 30 14.99 -4.18 -10.02
N PRO A 31 14.23 -5.28 -10.07
CA PRO A 31 12.92 -5.49 -9.45
C PRO A 31 12.99 -5.82 -7.95
N PHE A 32 11.84 -5.81 -7.28
CA PHE A 32 11.67 -6.32 -5.91
C PHE A 32 10.48 -7.28 -5.81
N ASN A 33 10.42 -8.09 -4.75
CA ASN A 33 9.33 -9.02 -4.54
C ASN A 33 8.18 -8.34 -3.77
N PHE A 34 6.98 -8.41 -4.34
CA PHE A 34 5.76 -7.94 -3.72
C PHE A 34 4.85 -9.12 -3.39
N HIS A 35 4.68 -9.35 -2.09
CA HIS A 35 3.86 -10.41 -1.55
C HIS A 35 2.50 -9.83 -1.13
N LEU A 36 1.44 -10.49 -1.58
CA LEU A 36 0.05 -10.09 -1.41
C LEU A 36 -0.71 -11.11 -0.55
N PRO A 37 -1.87 -10.72 0.01
CA PRO A 37 -2.69 -11.62 0.81
C PRO A 37 -3.04 -12.90 0.04
N GLY A 38 -3.04 -14.01 0.78
CA GLY A 38 -3.28 -15.36 0.24
C GLY A 38 -2.03 -16.03 -0.36
N GLY A 39 -0.82 -15.54 -0.04
CA GLY A 39 0.45 -16.17 -0.44
C GLY A 39 0.88 -15.88 -1.88
N ARG A 40 0.22 -14.94 -2.55
CA ARG A 40 0.59 -14.53 -3.91
C ARG A 40 1.88 -13.70 -3.87
N THR A 41 2.79 -13.97 -4.80
CA THR A 41 4.06 -13.24 -4.90
C THR A 41 4.29 -12.83 -6.34
N HIS A 42 4.67 -11.57 -6.54
CA HIS A 42 5.05 -11.02 -7.82
C HIS A 42 6.42 -10.38 -7.70
N THR A 43 7.34 -10.70 -8.61
CA THR A 43 8.56 -9.90 -8.78
C THR A 43 8.20 -8.76 -9.72
N LEU A 44 8.21 -7.53 -9.20
CA LEU A 44 7.75 -6.34 -9.91
C LEU A 44 8.92 -5.40 -10.15
N SER A 45 9.02 -4.90 -11.39
CA SER A 45 9.77 -3.69 -11.66
C SER A 45 9.11 -2.48 -11.01
N HIS A 46 9.85 -1.39 -10.88
CA HIS A 46 9.29 -0.11 -10.42
C HIS A 46 8.11 0.34 -11.28
N SER A 47 8.20 0.14 -12.60
CA SER A 47 7.13 0.52 -13.53
C SER A 47 5.84 -0.26 -13.29
N GLU A 48 5.93 -1.57 -13.03
CA GLU A 48 4.79 -2.43 -12.76
C GLU A 48 4.19 -2.12 -11.38
N TYR A 49 5.02 -1.84 -10.38
CA TYR A 49 4.55 -1.45 -9.06
C TYR A 49 3.83 -0.09 -9.06
N LEU A 50 4.36 0.91 -9.78
CA LEU A 50 3.70 2.21 -9.94
C LEU A 50 2.40 2.10 -10.73
N ASN A 51 2.33 1.19 -11.71
CA ASN A 51 1.09 0.91 -12.42
C ASN A 51 0.04 0.27 -11.49
N PHE A 52 0.46 -0.67 -10.63
CA PHE A 52 -0.41 -1.24 -9.59
C PHE A 52 -0.99 -0.16 -8.65
N ILE A 53 -0.14 0.74 -8.15
CA ILE A 53 -0.57 1.89 -7.32
C ILE A 53 -1.55 2.78 -8.10
N SER A 54 -1.25 3.07 -9.37
CA SER A 54 -2.09 3.93 -10.20
C SER A 54 -3.49 3.36 -10.40
N ILE A 55 -3.60 2.06 -10.68
CA ILE A 55 -4.89 1.35 -10.82
C ILE A 55 -5.65 1.39 -9.49
N TRP A 56 -4.96 1.22 -8.36
CA TRP A 56 -5.58 1.30 -7.04
C TRP A 56 -6.13 2.72 -6.77
N CYS A 57 -5.34 3.77 -7.02
CA CYS A 57 -5.73 5.17 -6.88
C CYS A 57 -6.78 5.64 -7.90
N GLN A 58 -7.06 4.88 -8.96
CA GLN A 58 -8.21 5.10 -9.84
C GLN A 58 -9.52 4.62 -9.20
N ARG A 59 -9.47 3.48 -8.50
CA ARG A 59 -10.61 2.86 -7.80
C ARG A 59 -10.92 3.54 -6.47
N PHE A 60 -9.89 3.98 -5.77
CA PHE A 60 -9.99 4.63 -4.47
C PHE A 60 -9.39 6.04 -4.54
N LYS A 61 -10.25 7.06 -4.43
CA LYS A 61 -9.88 8.48 -4.49
C LYS A 61 -9.74 9.08 -3.10
N ASN A 62 -9.17 10.28 -3.01
CA ASN A 62 -9.03 11.03 -1.76
C ASN A 62 -8.32 10.23 -0.64
N VAL A 63 -7.35 9.43 -1.04
CA VAL A 63 -6.66 8.47 -0.18
C VAL A 63 -5.87 9.22 0.89
N ARG A 64 -6.09 8.85 2.16
CA ARG A 64 -5.35 9.39 3.30
C ARG A 64 -4.84 8.23 4.14
N PHE A 65 -3.53 8.09 4.20
CA PHE A 65 -2.85 7.14 5.07
C PHE A 65 -2.50 7.78 6.42
N SER A 66 -2.57 6.97 7.47
CA SER A 66 -2.07 7.28 8.81
C SER A 66 -1.26 6.08 9.29
N VAL A 67 0.06 6.26 9.40
CA VAL A 67 0.94 5.27 10.03
C VAL A 67 0.68 5.29 11.53
N LYS A 68 0.39 4.12 12.10
CA LYS A 68 0.03 3.96 13.52
C LYS A 68 1.21 3.52 14.36
N ASP A 69 2.03 2.63 13.82
CA ASP A 69 3.22 2.14 14.49
C ASP A 69 4.24 1.67 13.46
N VAL A 70 5.51 1.71 13.85
CA VAL A 70 6.63 1.23 13.04
C VAL A 70 7.61 0.47 13.93
N ILE A 71 7.81 -0.80 13.61
CA ILE A 71 8.75 -1.69 14.30
C ILE A 71 9.92 -1.96 13.36
N ASN A 72 11.14 -1.77 13.85
CA ASN A 72 12.37 -2.12 13.14
C ASN A 72 13.07 -3.27 13.82
N ASP A 73 13.48 -4.26 13.04
CA ASP A 73 14.27 -5.41 13.48
C ASP A 73 15.34 -5.75 12.42
N GLY A 74 16.54 -5.20 12.61
CA GLY A 74 17.65 -5.34 11.68
C GLY A 74 17.30 -4.82 10.28
N GLU A 75 17.27 -5.73 9.30
CA GLU A 75 16.90 -5.41 7.91
C GLU A 75 15.38 -5.41 7.66
N LYS A 76 14.57 -5.67 8.69
CA LYS A 76 13.11 -5.73 8.59
C LYS A 76 12.49 -4.48 9.19
N THR A 77 11.47 -3.96 8.52
CA THR A 77 10.62 -2.88 9.03
C THR A 77 9.16 -3.26 8.84
N VAL A 78 8.36 -3.20 9.90
CA VAL A 78 6.91 -3.40 9.82
C VAL A 78 6.24 -2.06 10.10
N ALA A 79 5.31 -1.67 9.24
CA ALA A 79 4.46 -0.50 9.44
C ALA A 79 2.99 -0.91 9.53
N LEU A 80 2.37 -0.59 10.66
CA LEU A 80 0.92 -0.68 10.85
C LEU A 80 0.30 0.63 10.36
N TYR A 81 -0.72 0.56 9.52
CA TYR A 81 -1.37 1.75 8.97
C TYR A 81 -2.90 1.64 8.96
N GLN A 82 -3.52 2.82 8.90
CA GLN A 82 -4.92 3.00 8.54
C GLN A 82 -5.01 3.85 7.28
N CYS A 83 -6.07 3.64 6.51
CA CYS A 83 -6.35 4.36 5.28
C CYS A 83 -7.84 4.69 5.20
N THR A 84 -8.16 5.91 4.78
CA THR A 84 -9.52 6.28 4.33
C THR A 84 -9.49 6.64 2.86
N ALA A 85 -10.50 6.24 2.11
CA ALA A 85 -10.64 6.60 0.70
C ALA A 85 -12.11 6.65 0.27
N THR A 86 -12.39 7.36 -0.82
CA THR A 86 -13.71 7.36 -1.47
C THR A 86 -13.70 6.37 -2.64
N TYR A 87 -14.57 5.37 -2.62
CA TYR A 87 -14.69 4.36 -3.67
C TYR A 87 -15.35 4.93 -4.93
N ASN A 88 -14.70 4.74 -6.08
CA ASN A 88 -15.09 5.26 -7.38
C ASN A 88 -15.39 4.16 -8.41
N GLY A 89 -15.58 2.91 -7.97
CA GLY A 89 -15.95 1.80 -8.85
C GLY A 89 -14.76 1.03 -9.40
N GLY A 90 -15.05 -0.03 -10.17
CA GLY A 90 -14.03 -0.81 -10.89
C GLY A 90 -13.35 -1.90 -10.07
N TRP A 91 -13.82 -2.17 -8.85
CA TRP A 91 -13.39 -3.29 -8.01
C TRP A 91 -14.52 -4.30 -7.81
N ALA A 92 -14.24 -5.59 -8.04
CA ALA A 92 -15.19 -6.70 -7.88
C ALA A 92 -16.57 -6.52 -8.55
N ARG A 93 -16.64 -5.71 -9.63
CA ARG A 93 -17.90 -5.30 -10.30
C ARG A 93 -18.90 -4.59 -9.38
N ILE A 94 -18.45 -4.05 -8.25
CA ILE A 94 -19.29 -3.31 -7.31
C ILE A 94 -19.52 -1.89 -7.85
N PRO A 95 -20.78 -1.43 -7.98
CA PRO A 95 -21.08 -0.09 -8.46
C PRO A 95 -20.59 0.98 -7.47
N ALA A 96 -20.09 2.09 -8.01
CA ALA A 96 -19.70 3.24 -7.21
C ALA A 96 -20.95 4.01 -6.76
N ARG A 97 -21.06 4.31 -5.46
CA ARG A 97 -22.02 5.29 -4.92
C ARG A 97 -21.32 6.39 -4.13
N LYS A 98 -20.04 6.64 -4.43
CA LYS A 98 -19.16 7.55 -3.69
C LYS A 98 -19.09 7.21 -2.19
N GLN A 99 -19.04 5.92 -1.88
CA GLN A 99 -18.93 5.46 -0.50
C GLN A 99 -17.53 5.75 0.03
N ASP A 100 -17.45 6.34 1.22
CA ASP A 100 -16.19 6.38 1.95
C ASP A 100 -15.95 5.02 2.62
N VAL A 101 -14.71 4.56 2.52
CA VAL A 101 -14.25 3.31 3.12
C VAL A 101 -13.12 3.56 4.10
N HIS A 102 -13.08 2.74 5.14
CA HIS A 102 -11.96 2.65 6.05
C HIS A 102 -11.22 1.32 5.82
N MET A 103 -9.89 1.36 5.80
CA MET A 103 -9.06 0.19 5.60
C MET A 103 -7.94 0.19 6.65
N THR A 104 -7.71 -0.95 7.26
CA THR A 104 -6.51 -1.20 8.08
C THR A 104 -5.55 -2.07 7.29
N GLY A 105 -4.26 -1.95 7.56
CA GLY A 105 -3.30 -2.88 7.00
C GLY A 105 -1.95 -2.81 7.69
N MET A 106 -1.12 -3.77 7.34
CA MET A 106 0.27 -3.87 7.72
C MET A 106 1.08 -4.10 6.46
N VAL A 107 2.24 -3.44 6.42
CA VAL A 107 3.25 -3.75 5.42
C VAL A 107 4.54 -4.11 6.13
N MET A 108 5.14 -5.21 5.73
CA MET A 108 6.48 -5.58 6.16
C MET A 108 7.43 -5.40 4.99
N PHE A 109 8.53 -4.71 5.24
CA PHE A 109 9.62 -4.53 4.31
C PHE A 109 10.82 -5.33 4.78
N ARG A 110 11.53 -5.93 3.84
CA ARG A 110 12.87 -6.45 4.05
C ARG A 110 13.83 -5.71 3.14
N LYS A 111 14.92 -5.23 3.71
CA LYS A 111 16.03 -4.62 2.99
C LYS A 111 17.14 -5.65 2.77
N LYS A 112 17.87 -5.49 1.67
CA LYS A 112 19.14 -6.16 1.39
C LYS A 112 20.05 -5.13 0.75
N ASN A 113 21.27 -5.00 1.28
CA ASN A 113 22.23 -3.97 0.83
C ASN A 113 21.64 -2.55 0.85
N GLY A 114 20.82 -2.23 1.85
CA GLY A 114 20.18 -0.92 2.01
C GLY A 114 18.90 -0.69 1.21
N MET A 115 18.60 -1.53 0.21
CA MET A 115 17.43 -1.41 -0.66
C MET A 115 16.33 -2.40 -0.27
N ILE A 116 15.05 -2.03 -0.39
CA ILE A 116 13.92 -2.95 -0.18
C ILE A 116 13.97 -4.03 -1.26
N SER A 117 14.20 -5.29 -0.85
CA SER A 117 14.16 -6.46 -1.72
C SER A 117 12.80 -7.13 -1.73
N ASP A 118 12.06 -7.02 -0.63
CA ASP A 118 10.78 -7.69 -0.45
C ASP A 118 9.80 -6.79 0.35
N CYS A 119 8.53 -6.84 -0.04
CA CYS A 119 7.44 -6.09 0.56
C CYS A 119 6.22 -7.02 0.71
N TRP A 120 5.80 -7.30 1.94
CA TRP A 120 4.59 -8.06 2.24
C TRP A 120 3.47 -7.12 2.64
N LEU A 121 2.36 -7.16 1.90
CA LEU A 121 1.14 -6.43 2.19
C LEU A 121 0.09 -7.37 2.78
N GLU A 122 -0.43 -7.01 3.94
CA GLU A 122 -1.64 -7.60 4.52
C GLU A 122 -2.63 -6.47 4.83
N ASP A 123 -3.81 -6.49 4.20
CA ASP A 123 -4.81 -5.44 4.36
C ASP A 123 -6.20 -5.99 4.64
N SER A 124 -7.09 -5.12 5.11
CA SER A 124 -8.48 -5.46 5.40
C SER A 124 -9.37 -5.45 4.15
N SER A 125 -8.87 -5.93 3.00
CA SER A 125 -9.62 -5.97 1.75
C SER A 125 -10.99 -6.63 1.90
N PHE A 126 -11.13 -7.69 2.71
CA PHE A 126 -12.43 -8.34 2.93
C PHE A 126 -13.42 -7.44 3.71
N ASP A 127 -12.95 -6.69 4.69
CA ASP A 127 -13.79 -5.72 5.40
C ASP A 127 -14.22 -4.57 4.48
N VAL A 128 -13.31 -4.09 3.60
CA VAL A 128 -13.65 -3.11 2.55
C VAL A 128 -14.72 -3.67 1.61
N TYR A 129 -14.62 -4.94 1.22
CA TYR A 129 -15.66 -5.62 0.44
C TYR A 129 -17.01 -5.56 1.16
N GLN A 130 -17.06 -5.92 2.45
CA GLN A 130 -18.28 -5.85 3.25
C GLN A 130 -18.83 -4.42 3.35
N GLN A 131 -18.00 -3.41 3.60
CA GLN A 131 -18.42 -2.00 3.59
C GLN A 131 -19.06 -1.60 2.26
N LEU A 132 -18.52 -2.12 1.16
CA LEU A 132 -19.00 -1.84 -0.19
C LEU A 132 -20.17 -2.73 -0.64
N THR A 133 -20.62 -3.72 0.13
CA THR A 133 -21.76 -4.57 -0.26
C THR A 133 -22.94 -4.50 0.70
N LYS A 134 -22.78 -3.90 1.88
CA LYS A 134 -23.83 -3.70 2.91
C LYS A 134 -25.16 -3.09 2.42
N TYR A 135 -25.18 -2.44 1.27
CA TYR A 135 -26.36 -1.77 0.69
C TYR A 135 -26.87 -2.47 -0.58
N LEU A 136 -26.31 -3.64 -0.92
CA LEU A 136 -26.77 -4.48 -2.04
C LEU A 136 -27.84 -5.49 -1.62
N ASP A 137 -28.15 -5.55 -0.32
CA ASP A 137 -29.30 -6.26 0.24
C ASP A 137 -30.60 -5.47 0.05
#